data_AF-A0A7K0IA82-F1
#
_entry.id   AF-A0A7K0IA82-F1
#
_cell.length_a   1.000
_cell.length_b   1.000
_cell.length_c   1.000
_cell.angle_alpha   90.00
_cell.angle_beta   90.00
_cell.angle_gamma   90.00
#
_symmetry.space_group_name_H-M   'P 1'
#
loop_
_entity.id
_entity.type
_entity.pdbx_description
1 polymer ?
#
loop_
_entity_poly.entity_id
_entity_poly.type
_entity_poly.pdbx_seq_one_letter_code
_entity_poly.pdbx_strand_id
1 'polypeptide(L)'
;MEPVLYDIKDAARYLGVAPSTLRYWEREGLVRAGRNRGNDYRQYALHDLIDASEIAFYRRLGVPVRELAGYRTLSARDLDDALDRTARDVEQRIAELEAMRARLARQRALNARAEGLEAAGMRPGAPAIARLDAIDYADPSLWPLLVDEPWRFAVLVDAADPGTVFEMVADTPTHAGAVWERGAPDAGEGRECLLLVDPDDPNRSNAAALFAEAARQGLEPRLAVGTYLLTAVEEGPHASRWDYYRAWVLEGGQRDGDNVTFPEVLGSRRSLGNVTLSPSLCHPERKEAPAAQGGRRFRKTCGEAAFTPASTGCSAWAARPRPASSPGRSRTRSRWARS
;
A
#
# COMPACT_ATOMS: atom_id res chain seq x y z
N MET A 1 -33.32 -54.31 0.73
CA MET A 1 -31.87 -54.04 0.69
C MET A 1 -31.55 -53.25 1.94
N GLU A 2 -30.59 -53.69 2.75
CA GLU A 2 -30.18 -52.94 3.95
C GLU A 2 -29.54 -51.59 3.54
N PRO A 3 -29.77 -50.51 4.30
CA PRO A 3 -29.19 -49.21 3.99
C PRO A 3 -27.67 -49.24 4.15
N VAL A 4 -26.95 -48.74 3.14
CA VAL A 4 -25.49 -48.57 3.22
C VAL A 4 -25.17 -47.45 4.22
N LEU A 5 -24.27 -47.76 5.15
CA LEU A 5 -23.84 -46.84 6.20
C LEU A 5 -22.35 -46.54 6.06
N TYR A 6 -21.98 -45.28 6.29
CA TYR A 6 -20.62 -44.78 6.17
C TYR A 6 -20.07 -44.40 7.53
N ASP A 7 -18.80 -44.75 7.79
CA ASP A 7 -18.13 -44.25 8.99
C ASP A 7 -17.74 -42.76 8.82
N ILE A 8 -17.25 -42.14 9.90
CA ILE A 8 -16.88 -40.73 9.86
C ILE A 8 -15.66 -40.43 8.96
N LYS A 9 -14.77 -41.39 8.75
CA LYS A 9 -13.58 -41.20 7.90
C LYS A 9 -13.99 -41.20 6.44
N ASP A 10 -14.84 -42.13 6.04
CA ASP A 10 -15.39 -42.21 4.70
C ASP A 10 -16.29 -41.02 4.40
N ALA A 11 -17.20 -40.65 5.32
CA ALA A 11 -18.02 -39.45 5.20
C ALA A 11 -17.18 -38.19 4.99
N ALA A 12 -16.15 -37.99 5.83
CA ALA A 12 -15.25 -36.85 5.73
C ALA A 12 -14.51 -36.80 4.40
N ARG A 13 -13.99 -37.96 3.96
CA ARG A 13 -13.29 -38.11 2.68
C ARG A 13 -14.19 -37.78 1.48
N TYR A 14 -15.43 -38.27 1.46
CA TYR A 14 -16.36 -37.99 0.37
C TYR A 14 -16.81 -36.53 0.30
N LEU A 15 -16.95 -35.89 1.46
CA LEU A 15 -17.37 -34.49 1.56
C LEU A 15 -16.21 -33.51 1.39
N GLY A 16 -14.96 -33.99 1.38
CA GLY A 16 -13.77 -33.16 1.30
C GLY A 16 -13.56 -32.28 2.54
N VAL A 17 -13.98 -32.75 3.72
CA VAL A 17 -13.86 -32.03 4.99
C VAL A 17 -13.07 -32.84 6.02
N ALA A 18 -12.55 -32.19 7.05
CA ALA A 18 -11.95 -32.91 8.17
C ALA A 18 -13.02 -33.66 8.99
N PRO A 19 -12.72 -34.83 9.58
CA PRO A 19 -13.63 -35.50 10.52
C PRO A 19 -14.05 -34.61 11.70
N SER A 20 -13.20 -33.68 12.13
CA SER A 20 -13.51 -32.68 13.15
C SER A 20 -14.62 -31.72 12.70
N THR A 21 -14.67 -31.36 11.41
CA THR A 21 -15.73 -30.54 10.81
C THR A 21 -17.07 -31.26 10.84
N LEU A 22 -17.11 -32.55 10.51
CA LEU A 22 -18.34 -33.35 10.63
C LEU A 22 -18.83 -33.44 12.08
N ARG A 23 -17.92 -33.64 13.05
CA ARG A 23 -18.27 -33.61 14.48
C ARG A 23 -18.79 -32.24 14.91
N TYR A 24 -18.27 -31.17 14.32
CA TYR A 24 -18.75 -29.82 14.60
C TYR A 24 -20.15 -29.62 14.04
N TRP A 25 -20.40 -29.95 12.78
CA TRP A 25 -21.72 -29.88 12.17
C TRP A 25 -22.76 -30.74 12.91
N GLU A 26 -22.37 -31.91 13.41
CA GLU A 26 -23.22 -32.73 14.27
C GLU A 26 -23.61 -31.99 15.56
N ARG A 27 -22.65 -31.34 16.24
CA ARG A 27 -22.92 -30.56 17.46
C ARG A 27 -23.84 -29.36 17.20
N GLU A 28 -23.67 -28.70 16.06
CA GLU A 28 -24.51 -27.57 15.62
C GLU A 28 -25.87 -28.02 15.05
N GLY A 29 -26.15 -29.33 15.03
CA GLY A 29 -27.42 -29.87 14.55
C GLY A 29 -27.61 -29.85 13.03
N LEU A 30 -26.54 -29.60 12.28
CA LEU A 30 -26.54 -29.48 10.81
C LEU A 30 -26.55 -30.84 10.10
N VAL A 31 -25.90 -31.84 10.70
CA VAL A 31 -25.83 -33.22 10.20
C VAL A 31 -26.22 -34.15 11.34
N ARG A 32 -26.95 -35.22 11.05
CA ARG A 32 -27.27 -36.26 12.04
C ARG A 32 -26.43 -37.49 11.76
N ALA A 33 -25.76 -38.01 12.78
CA ALA A 33 -25.13 -39.33 12.72
C ALA A 33 -26.01 -40.32 13.48
N GLY A 34 -26.29 -41.46 12.86
CA GLY A 34 -26.73 -42.65 13.59
C GLY A 34 -25.59 -43.22 14.43
N ARG A 35 -25.92 -44.14 15.33
CA ARG A 35 -24.94 -44.93 16.08
C ARG A 35 -25.10 -46.40 15.79
N ASN A 36 -23.99 -47.09 15.57
CA ASN A 36 -23.96 -48.53 15.40
C ASN A 36 -24.35 -49.21 16.72
N ARG A 37 -25.35 -50.09 16.69
CA ARG A 37 -25.85 -50.81 17.87
C ARG A 37 -24.82 -51.76 18.50
N GLY A 38 -23.80 -52.20 17.76
CA GLY A 38 -22.80 -53.15 18.24
C GLY A 38 -21.54 -52.54 18.85
N ASN A 39 -21.20 -51.28 18.54
CA ASN A 39 -19.93 -50.68 18.97
C ASN A 39 -20.00 -49.15 19.21
N ASP A 40 -21.21 -48.56 19.20
CA ASP A 40 -21.51 -47.15 19.48
C ASP A 40 -20.75 -46.12 18.59
N TYR A 41 -20.10 -46.58 17.51
CA TYR A 41 -19.45 -45.69 16.55
C TYR A 41 -20.50 -44.96 15.68
N ARG A 42 -20.15 -43.74 15.28
CA ARG A 42 -20.96 -42.91 14.37
C ARG A 42 -21.07 -43.55 12.99
N GLN A 43 -22.28 -43.54 12.46
CA GLN A 43 -22.60 -44.01 11.13
C GLN A 43 -23.52 -43.01 10.43
N TYR A 44 -23.22 -42.68 9.18
CA TYR A 44 -23.99 -41.76 8.35
C TYR A 44 -24.74 -42.56 7.30
N ALA A 45 -26.05 -42.33 7.17
CA ALA A 45 -26.79 -42.84 6.02
C ALA A 45 -26.47 -41.98 4.79
N LEU A 46 -26.78 -42.50 3.60
CA LEU A 46 -26.63 -41.74 2.36
C LEU A 46 -27.33 -40.36 2.42
N HIS A 47 -28.54 -40.29 3.00
CA HIS A 47 -29.27 -39.03 3.13
C HIS A 47 -28.56 -38.02 4.05
N ASP A 48 -27.90 -38.49 5.11
CA ASP A 48 -27.12 -37.60 5.99
C ASP A 48 -25.88 -37.06 5.25
N LEU A 49 -25.31 -37.85 4.33
CA LEU A 49 -24.23 -37.39 3.46
C LEU A 49 -24.70 -36.39 2.40
N ILE A 50 -25.90 -36.56 1.85
CA ILE A 50 -26.48 -35.60 0.90
C ILE A 50 -26.66 -34.25 1.59
N ASP A 51 -27.30 -34.20 2.75
CA ASP A 51 -27.48 -32.94 3.49
C ASP A 51 -26.13 -32.30 3.86
N ALA A 52 -25.17 -33.11 4.32
CA ALA A 52 -23.83 -32.64 4.64
C ALA A 52 -23.10 -32.12 3.38
N SER A 53 -23.39 -32.66 2.20
CA SER A 53 -22.80 -32.22 0.93
C SER A 53 -23.32 -30.86 0.49
N GLU A 54 -24.59 -30.57 0.75
CA GLU A 54 -25.19 -29.26 0.48
C GLU A 54 -24.62 -28.20 1.43
N ILE A 55 -24.50 -28.52 2.72
CA ILE A 55 -23.80 -27.66 3.69
C ILE A 55 -22.36 -27.42 3.25
N ALA A 56 -21.64 -28.48 2.83
CA ALA A 56 -20.27 -28.34 2.32
C ALA A 56 -20.21 -27.44 1.08
N PHE A 57 -21.19 -27.55 0.18
CA PHE A 57 -21.28 -26.75 -1.03
C PHE A 57 -21.45 -25.26 -0.72
N TYR A 58 -22.45 -24.87 0.09
CA TYR A 58 -22.67 -23.45 0.42
C TYR A 58 -21.51 -22.83 1.18
N ARG A 59 -20.85 -23.59 2.04
CA ARG A 59 -19.63 -23.12 2.71
C ARG A 59 -18.48 -22.85 1.75
N ARG A 60 -18.35 -23.64 0.66
CA ARG A 60 -17.35 -23.36 -0.38
C ARG A 60 -17.66 -22.07 -1.14
N LEU A 61 -18.92 -21.65 -1.20
CA LEU A 61 -19.35 -20.35 -1.74
C LEU A 61 -19.12 -19.18 -0.76
N GLY A 62 -18.67 -19.45 0.47
CA GLY A 62 -18.44 -18.43 1.49
C GLY A 62 -19.60 -18.21 2.46
N VAL A 63 -20.73 -18.91 2.29
CA VAL A 63 -21.88 -18.80 3.21
C VAL A 63 -21.45 -19.27 4.60
N PRO A 64 -21.62 -18.43 5.65
CA PRO A 64 -21.19 -18.79 6.98
C PRO A 64 -22.09 -19.89 7.57
N VAL A 65 -21.49 -20.81 8.31
CA VAL A 65 -22.18 -21.99 8.89
C VAL A 65 -23.40 -21.62 9.73
N ARG A 66 -23.35 -20.46 10.40
CA ARG A 66 -24.47 -19.92 11.22
C ARG A 66 -25.72 -19.63 10.40
N GLU A 67 -25.58 -19.25 9.12
CA GLU A 67 -26.72 -18.99 8.22
C GLU A 67 -27.26 -20.29 7.62
N LEU A 68 -26.48 -21.37 7.72
CA LEU A 68 -26.90 -22.72 7.38
C LEU A 68 -27.44 -23.47 8.61
N ALA A 69 -27.47 -22.84 9.80
CA ALA A 69 -28.05 -23.44 11.00
C ALA A 69 -29.51 -23.79 10.76
N GLY A 70 -29.88 -25.06 10.99
CA GLY A 70 -31.21 -25.53 10.62
C GLY A 70 -31.43 -25.63 9.12
N TYR A 71 -30.39 -25.94 8.32
CA TYR A 71 -30.47 -26.13 6.86
C TYR A 71 -31.69 -26.97 6.42
N ARG A 72 -31.99 -28.06 7.14
CA ARG A 72 -33.16 -28.93 6.88
C ARG A 72 -34.53 -28.23 7.00
N THR A 73 -34.58 -27.08 7.66
CA THR A 73 -35.79 -26.26 7.87
C THR A 73 -35.69 -24.90 7.19
N LEU A 74 -34.59 -24.63 6.48
CA LEU A 74 -34.35 -23.37 5.80
C LEU A 74 -35.29 -23.27 4.59
N SER A 75 -36.03 -22.17 4.48
CA SER A 75 -36.85 -21.97 3.30
C SER A 75 -35.97 -21.62 2.09
N ALA A 76 -36.48 -21.86 0.88
CA ALA A 76 -35.80 -21.43 -0.35
C ALA A 76 -35.50 -19.92 -0.34
N ARG A 77 -36.39 -19.13 0.27
CA ARG A 77 -36.20 -17.68 0.42
C ARG A 77 -35.08 -17.34 1.41
N ASP A 78 -35.01 -17.99 2.56
CA ASP A 78 -33.96 -17.71 3.55
C ASP A 78 -32.57 -18.07 3.01
N LEU A 79 -32.49 -19.15 2.22
CA LEU A 79 -31.28 -19.56 1.53
C LEU A 79 -30.89 -18.57 0.43
N ASP A 80 -31.84 -18.13 -0.39
CA ASP A 80 -31.63 -17.11 -1.41
C ASP A 80 -31.12 -15.82 -0.77
N ASP A 81 -31.76 -15.34 0.30
CA ASP A 81 -31.34 -14.17 1.06
C ASP A 81 -29.89 -14.31 1.61
N ALA A 82 -29.48 -15.51 2.05
CA ALA A 82 -28.12 -15.79 2.51
C ALA A 82 -27.08 -15.77 1.38
N LEU A 83 -27.45 -16.33 0.21
CA LEU A 83 -26.62 -16.29 -0.99
C LEU A 83 -26.48 -14.85 -1.49
N ASP A 84 -27.57 -14.09 -1.48
CA ASP A 84 -27.62 -12.68 -1.89
C ASP A 84 -26.74 -11.80 -1.01
N ARG A 85 -26.77 -11.98 0.31
CA ARG A 85 -25.84 -11.31 1.24
C ARG A 85 -24.39 -11.69 0.94
N THR A 86 -24.12 -12.98 0.77
CA THR A 86 -22.77 -13.48 0.47
C THR A 86 -22.26 -12.91 -0.86
N ALA A 87 -23.09 -12.84 -1.89
CA ALA A 87 -22.75 -12.25 -3.18
C ALA A 87 -22.41 -10.77 -3.06
N ARG A 88 -23.22 -9.99 -2.32
CA ARG A 88 -22.95 -8.56 -2.05
C ARG A 88 -21.64 -8.36 -1.30
N ASP A 89 -21.36 -9.18 -0.28
CA ASP A 89 -20.10 -9.12 0.48
C ASP A 89 -18.89 -9.43 -0.41
N VAL A 90 -19.01 -10.41 -1.31
CA VAL A 90 -17.95 -10.75 -2.28
C VAL A 90 -17.72 -9.60 -3.26
N GLU A 91 -18.76 -9.02 -3.84
CA GLU A 91 -18.66 -7.87 -4.75
C GLU A 91 -18.02 -6.65 -4.06
N GLN A 92 -18.44 -6.35 -2.83
CA GLN A 92 -17.81 -5.29 -2.04
C GLN A 92 -16.33 -5.57 -1.83
N ARG A 93 -15.96 -6.81 -1.51
CA ARG A 93 -14.56 -7.17 -1.31
C ARG A 93 -13.75 -7.09 -2.60
N ILE A 94 -14.34 -7.43 -3.74
CA ILE A 94 -13.71 -7.26 -5.07
C ILE A 94 -13.43 -5.78 -5.30
N ALA A 95 -14.42 -4.90 -5.12
CA ALA A 95 -14.26 -3.46 -5.30
C ALA A 95 -13.16 -2.87 -4.39
N GLU A 96 -13.10 -3.28 -3.12
CA GLU A 96 -12.04 -2.87 -2.18
C GLU A 96 -10.65 -3.30 -2.67
N LEU A 97 -10.51 -4.55 -3.12
CA LEU A 97 -9.25 -5.10 -3.61
C LEU A 97 -8.81 -4.44 -4.93
N GLU A 98 -9.75 -4.12 -5.81
CA GLU A 98 -9.48 -3.39 -7.05
C GLU A 98 -9.02 -1.96 -6.77
N ALA A 99 -9.65 -1.26 -5.84
CA ALA A 99 -9.22 0.06 -5.39
C ALA A 99 -7.81 0.03 -4.79
N MET A 100 -7.53 -0.97 -3.92
CA MET A 100 -6.20 -1.17 -3.35
C MET A 100 -5.15 -1.47 -4.43
N ARG A 101 -5.49 -2.31 -5.43
CA ARG A 101 -4.62 -2.62 -6.57
C ARG A 101 -4.33 -1.36 -7.39
N ALA A 102 -5.32 -0.51 -7.64
CA ALA A 102 -5.13 0.75 -8.34
C ALA A 102 -4.17 1.70 -7.58
N ARG A 103 -4.34 1.82 -6.24
CA ARG A 103 -3.44 2.62 -5.39
C ARG A 103 -1.99 2.10 -5.43
N LEU A 104 -1.80 0.79 -5.36
CA LEU A 104 -0.46 0.16 -5.48
C LEU A 104 0.16 0.43 -6.85
N ALA A 105 -0.60 0.28 -7.93
CA ALA A 105 -0.12 0.55 -9.29
C ALA A 105 0.29 2.03 -9.45
N ARG A 106 -0.51 2.95 -8.89
CA ARG A 106 -0.21 4.39 -8.89
C ARG A 106 1.08 4.69 -8.13
N GLN A 107 1.25 4.17 -6.91
CA GLN A 107 2.49 4.39 -6.15
C GLN A 107 3.72 3.85 -6.89
N ARG A 108 3.63 2.66 -7.50
CA ARG A 108 4.73 2.10 -8.30
C ARG A 108 5.08 2.98 -9.50
N ALA A 109 4.09 3.59 -10.15
CA ALA A 109 4.32 4.52 -11.25
C ALA A 109 5.02 5.80 -10.78
N LEU A 110 4.68 6.33 -9.61
CA LEU A 110 5.36 7.49 -9.00
C LEU A 110 6.82 7.17 -8.67
N ASN A 111 7.08 6.00 -8.08
CA ASN A 111 8.45 5.53 -7.79
C ASN A 111 9.28 5.38 -9.08
N ALA A 112 8.74 4.71 -10.10
CA ALA A 112 9.41 4.58 -11.39
C ALA A 112 9.62 5.96 -12.06
N ARG A 113 8.73 6.92 -11.81
CA ARG A 113 8.89 8.28 -12.32
C ARG A 113 10.06 9.01 -11.64
N ALA A 114 10.22 8.85 -10.33
CA ALA A 114 11.34 9.42 -9.59
C ALA A 114 12.68 8.86 -10.10
N GLU A 115 12.81 7.53 -10.17
CA GLU A 115 14.00 6.85 -10.73
C GLU A 115 14.32 7.32 -12.15
N GLY A 116 13.28 7.42 -13.00
CA GLY A 116 13.44 7.87 -14.39
C GLY A 116 13.79 9.36 -14.55
N LEU A 117 13.45 10.21 -13.58
CA LEU A 117 13.86 11.61 -13.57
C LEU A 117 15.28 11.76 -13.04
N GLU A 118 15.65 11.00 -12.01
CA GLU A 118 17.00 10.96 -11.47
C GLU A 118 18.01 10.52 -12.53
N ALA A 119 17.72 9.42 -13.23
CA ALA A 119 18.61 8.88 -14.27
C ALA A 119 18.72 9.78 -15.51
N ALA A 120 17.65 10.51 -15.85
CA ALA A 120 17.63 11.37 -17.04
C ALA A 120 18.19 12.77 -16.79
N GLY A 121 18.20 13.23 -15.54
CA GLY A 121 18.50 14.62 -15.20
C GLY A 121 17.47 15.61 -15.77
N MET A 122 17.88 16.87 -15.83
CA MET A 122 17.03 17.96 -16.32
C MET A 122 16.87 17.90 -17.84
N ARG A 123 15.62 17.96 -18.33
CA ARG A 123 15.27 17.89 -19.76
C ARG A 123 14.13 18.83 -20.14
N PRO A 124 13.99 19.20 -21.43
CA PRO A 124 12.81 19.94 -21.90
C PRO A 124 11.51 19.19 -21.57
N GLY A 125 10.52 19.90 -21.05
CA GLY A 125 9.21 19.32 -20.75
C GLY A 125 8.23 20.36 -20.23
N ALA A 126 6.96 20.26 -20.65
CA ALA A 126 5.90 21.14 -20.18
C ALA A 126 5.35 20.66 -18.82
N PRO A 127 4.93 21.58 -17.93
CA PRO A 127 4.25 21.24 -16.69
C PRO A 127 3.04 20.36 -16.92
N ALA A 128 2.98 19.23 -16.20
CA ALA A 128 1.79 18.37 -16.16
C ALA A 128 0.78 18.84 -15.11
N ILE A 129 1.01 20.00 -14.50
CA ILE A 129 0.16 20.68 -13.52
C ILE A 129 -0.54 21.81 -14.28
N ALA A 130 -1.86 21.94 -14.14
CA ALA A 130 -2.60 23.04 -14.73
C ALA A 130 -2.66 24.25 -13.78
N ARG A 131 -2.73 24.00 -12.47
CA ARG A 131 -2.88 25.05 -11.46
C ARG A 131 -2.34 24.61 -10.09
N LEU A 132 -1.85 25.58 -9.31
CA LEU A 132 -1.49 25.43 -7.91
C LEU A 132 -2.28 26.40 -7.04
N ASP A 133 -2.80 25.88 -5.94
CA ASP A 133 -3.52 26.63 -4.91
C ASP A 133 -2.75 26.56 -3.59
N ALA A 134 -2.87 27.61 -2.79
CA ALA A 134 -2.34 27.58 -1.43
C ALA A 134 -3.12 26.57 -0.58
N ILE A 135 -2.42 25.90 0.32
CA ILE A 135 -3.03 25.02 1.32
C ILE A 135 -3.76 25.88 2.35
N ASP A 136 -5.08 25.75 2.41
CA ASP A 136 -5.86 26.27 3.53
C ASP A 136 -5.83 25.23 4.67
N TYR A 137 -4.90 25.40 5.61
CA TYR A 137 -4.75 24.48 6.73
C TYR A 137 -5.96 24.46 7.67
N ALA A 138 -6.85 25.45 7.58
CA ALA A 138 -8.08 25.49 8.35
C ALA A 138 -9.22 24.68 7.71
N ASP A 139 -9.08 24.25 6.45
CA ASP A 139 -10.07 23.43 5.75
C ASP A 139 -9.84 21.93 6.06
N PRO A 140 -10.71 21.29 6.87
CA PRO A 140 -10.56 19.88 7.20
C PRO A 140 -10.85 18.94 6.02
N SER A 141 -11.54 19.42 4.98
CA SER A 141 -11.92 18.59 3.83
C SER A 141 -10.75 18.27 2.89
N LEU A 142 -9.68 19.05 2.98
CA LEU A 142 -8.47 18.85 2.17
C LEU A 142 -7.64 17.63 2.63
N TRP A 143 -7.64 17.32 3.92
CA TRP A 143 -6.75 16.28 4.47
C TRP A 143 -7.06 14.86 3.98
N PRO A 144 -8.32 14.39 3.96
CA PRO A 144 -8.64 13.07 3.41
C PRO A 144 -8.20 12.94 1.95
N LEU A 145 -8.38 13.99 1.16
CA LEU A 145 -7.94 14.02 -0.24
C LEU A 145 -6.43 13.88 -0.36
N LEU A 146 -5.63 14.62 0.41
CA LEU A 146 -4.16 14.51 0.37
C LEU A 146 -3.63 13.18 0.92
N VAL A 147 -4.36 12.52 1.83
CA VAL A 147 -4.03 11.19 2.33
C VAL A 147 -4.27 10.11 1.26
N ASP A 148 -5.34 10.24 0.47
CA ASP A 148 -5.67 9.29 -0.60
C ASP A 148 -4.94 9.57 -1.91
N GLU A 149 -4.69 10.85 -2.20
CA GLU A 149 -4.03 11.36 -3.39
C GLU A 149 -2.80 12.21 -3.04
N PRO A 150 -1.75 11.64 -2.41
CA PRO A 150 -0.58 12.40 -1.97
C PRO A 150 0.17 13.09 -3.11
N TRP A 151 0.01 12.63 -4.36
CA TRP A 151 0.57 13.30 -5.54
C TRP A 151 -0.07 14.66 -5.86
N ARG A 152 -1.17 15.03 -5.19
CA ARG A 152 -1.71 16.40 -5.24
C ARG A 152 -0.93 17.36 -4.35
N PHE A 153 -0.17 16.86 -3.37
CA PHE A 153 0.76 17.70 -2.64
C PHE A 153 1.77 18.26 -3.63
N ALA A 154 1.93 19.57 -3.61
CA ALA A 154 2.71 20.30 -4.57
C ALA A 154 3.59 21.31 -3.88
N VAL A 155 4.59 21.77 -4.62
CA VAL A 155 5.50 22.80 -4.17
C VAL A 155 5.66 23.86 -5.24
N LEU A 156 5.86 25.09 -4.77
CA LEU A 156 6.29 26.21 -5.58
C LEU A 156 7.57 26.78 -4.96
N VAL A 157 8.57 27.08 -5.79
CA VAL A 157 9.82 27.71 -5.39
C VAL A 157 10.06 28.91 -6.28
N ASP A 158 10.31 30.09 -5.69
CA ASP A 158 10.69 31.28 -6.46
C ASP A 158 12.20 31.27 -6.74
N ALA A 159 12.60 31.58 -7.98
CA ALA A 159 14.02 31.62 -8.33
C ALA A 159 14.77 32.78 -7.63
N ALA A 160 14.06 33.83 -7.20
CA ALA A 160 14.63 34.91 -6.40
C ALA A 160 14.94 34.50 -4.95
N ASP A 161 14.26 33.47 -4.43
CA ASP A 161 14.50 32.90 -3.11
C ASP A 161 14.44 31.36 -3.14
N PRO A 162 15.46 30.71 -3.73
CA PRO A 162 15.45 29.26 -3.94
C PRO A 162 15.58 28.46 -2.63
N GLY A 163 15.85 29.13 -1.51
CA GLY A 163 15.88 28.55 -0.18
C GLY A 163 14.50 28.40 0.44
N THR A 164 13.45 28.98 -0.14
CA THR A 164 12.09 28.91 0.42
C THR A 164 11.20 28.05 -0.47
N VAL A 165 10.73 26.93 0.07
CA VAL A 165 9.77 26.03 -0.59
C VAL A 165 8.37 26.29 -0.04
N PHE A 166 7.43 26.61 -0.91
CA PHE A 166 6.05 26.86 -0.55
C PHE A 166 5.20 25.62 -0.83
N GLU A 167 4.52 25.12 0.21
CA GLU A 167 3.59 24.00 0.11
C GLU A 167 2.28 24.42 -0.56
N MET A 168 1.80 23.63 -1.50
CA MET A 168 0.68 23.93 -2.39
C MET A 168 -0.16 22.67 -2.65
N VAL A 169 -1.31 22.85 -3.29
CA VAL A 169 -2.14 21.77 -3.83
C VAL A 169 -2.24 21.90 -5.34
N ALA A 170 -1.93 20.83 -6.07
CA ALA A 170 -2.07 20.77 -7.52
C ALA A 170 -3.50 20.39 -7.95
N ASP A 171 -3.99 21.10 -8.97
CA ASP A 171 -5.22 20.80 -9.72
C ASP A 171 -6.45 20.55 -8.82
N THR A 172 -6.48 21.24 -7.68
CA THR A 172 -7.53 21.15 -6.67
C THR A 172 -7.83 22.56 -6.18
N PRO A 173 -8.96 23.15 -6.57
CA PRO A 173 -9.35 24.46 -6.07
C PRO A 173 -9.48 24.44 -4.55
N THR A 174 -8.83 25.38 -3.87
CA THR A 174 -8.99 25.62 -2.43
C THR A 174 -9.66 26.99 -2.20
N HIS A 175 -10.12 27.22 -0.97
CA HIS A 175 -10.66 28.52 -0.57
C HIS A 175 -9.61 29.64 -0.58
N ALA A 176 -8.32 29.29 -0.52
CA ALA A 176 -7.22 30.24 -0.57
C ALA A 176 -6.96 30.79 -1.99
N GLY A 177 -7.50 30.14 -3.02
CA GLY A 177 -7.38 30.57 -4.41
C GLY A 177 -6.10 30.10 -5.12
N ALA A 178 -6.05 30.34 -6.44
CA ALA A 178 -4.90 30.01 -7.26
C ALA A 178 -3.72 30.94 -6.97
N VAL A 179 -2.56 30.34 -6.78
CA VAL A 179 -1.26 31.03 -6.69
C VAL A 179 -0.53 30.99 -8.03
N TRP A 180 -0.75 29.93 -8.81
CA TRP A 180 -0.15 29.77 -10.12
C TRP A 180 -1.11 29.04 -11.06
N GLU A 181 -1.22 29.53 -12.30
CA GLU A 181 -1.90 28.82 -13.38
C GLU A 181 -0.97 28.70 -14.58
N ARG A 182 -1.05 27.55 -15.25
CA ARG A 182 -0.30 27.30 -16.46
C ARG A 182 -0.81 28.23 -17.56
N GLY A 183 0.09 29.03 -18.12
CA GLY A 183 -0.19 29.85 -19.30
C GLY A 183 -0.52 29.02 -20.55
N ALA A 184 -0.77 29.70 -21.66
CA ALA A 184 -0.94 29.04 -22.95
C ALA A 184 0.25 28.11 -23.23
N PRO A 185 0.02 26.91 -23.79
CA PRO A 185 1.08 25.92 -23.97
C PRO A 185 2.01 26.36 -25.09
N ASP A 186 2.99 27.19 -24.78
CA ASP A 186 4.14 27.37 -25.67
C ASP A 186 5.04 26.14 -25.55
N ALA A 187 5.26 25.51 -26.70
CA ALA A 187 5.95 24.24 -26.80
C ALA A 187 7.43 24.40 -26.46
N GLY A 188 7.80 24.19 -25.19
CA GLY A 188 9.21 23.99 -24.77
C GLY A 188 9.74 24.85 -23.61
N GLU A 189 8.90 25.67 -22.97
CA GLU A 189 9.38 26.66 -21.98
C GLU A 189 9.80 26.08 -20.61
N GLY A 190 9.55 24.79 -20.37
CA GLY A 190 9.88 24.16 -19.10
C GLY A 190 11.11 23.26 -19.13
N ARG A 191 11.78 23.17 -17.99
CA ARG A 191 12.77 22.12 -17.71
C ARG A 191 12.24 21.17 -16.66
N GLU A 192 11.82 19.99 -17.10
CA GLU A 192 11.39 18.91 -16.24
C GLU A 192 12.60 18.30 -15.52
N CYS A 193 12.50 18.15 -14.21
CA CYS A 193 13.57 17.65 -13.36
C CYS A 193 13.05 16.96 -12.09
N LEU A 194 13.97 16.39 -11.32
CA LEU A 194 13.71 15.88 -9.98
C LEU A 194 14.11 16.93 -8.93
N LEU A 195 13.12 17.46 -8.22
CA LEU A 195 13.32 18.33 -7.07
C LEU A 195 13.32 17.48 -5.80
N LEU A 196 14.31 17.70 -4.94
CA LEU A 196 14.45 17.07 -3.64
C LEU A 196 14.31 18.13 -2.56
N VAL A 197 13.43 17.91 -1.60
CA VAL A 197 13.21 18.79 -0.44
C VAL A 197 13.34 17.93 0.82
N ASP A 198 14.09 18.42 1.80
CA ASP A 198 14.18 17.75 3.10
C ASP A 198 12.85 17.94 3.84
N PRO A 199 12.18 16.85 4.27
CA PRO A 199 10.88 16.93 4.94
C PRO A 199 10.96 17.59 6.33
N ASP A 200 12.15 17.59 6.97
CA ASP A 200 12.36 18.15 8.31
C ASP A 200 12.88 19.60 8.25
N ASP A 201 13.53 19.98 7.16
CA ASP A 201 13.97 21.36 6.87
C ASP A 201 13.68 21.75 5.42
N PRO A 202 12.51 22.35 5.13
CA PRO A 202 12.15 22.76 3.77
C PRO A 202 13.14 23.72 3.10
N ASN A 203 14.03 24.37 3.86
CA ASN A 203 15.07 25.23 3.28
C ASN A 203 16.25 24.44 2.71
N ARG A 204 16.36 23.17 3.07
CA ARG A 204 17.33 22.24 2.51
C ARG A 204 16.68 21.54 1.31
N SER A 205 16.94 22.09 0.12
CA SER A 205 16.50 21.52 -1.15
C SER A 205 17.59 21.59 -2.22
N ASN A 206 17.41 20.90 -3.34
CA ASN A 206 18.27 21.05 -4.52
C ASN A 206 17.79 22.15 -5.49
N ALA A 207 16.80 22.97 -5.13
CA ALA A 207 16.18 23.94 -6.04
C ALA A 207 17.16 24.96 -6.63
N ALA A 208 18.07 25.51 -5.82
CA ALA A 208 19.09 26.44 -6.29
C ALA A 208 19.99 25.84 -7.39
N ALA A 209 20.36 24.57 -7.25
CA ALA A 209 21.16 23.86 -8.25
C ALA A 209 20.34 23.61 -9.54
N LEU A 210 19.05 23.33 -9.41
CA LEU A 210 18.15 23.17 -10.56
C LEU A 210 17.99 24.48 -11.33
N PHE A 211 17.79 25.62 -10.65
CA PHE A 211 17.73 26.92 -11.33
C PHE A 211 19.04 27.25 -12.06
N ALA A 212 20.18 26.99 -11.43
CA ALA A 212 21.49 27.19 -12.08
C ALA A 212 21.67 26.29 -13.30
N GLU A 213 21.21 25.04 -13.28
CA GLU A 213 21.23 24.16 -14.46
C GLU A 213 20.27 24.64 -15.55
N ALA A 214 19.05 25.06 -15.21
CA ALA A 214 18.12 25.61 -16.17
C ALA A 214 18.72 26.83 -16.89
N ALA A 215 19.38 27.72 -16.15
CA ALA A 215 20.12 28.86 -16.69
C ALA A 215 21.25 28.45 -17.65
N ARG A 216 22.02 27.40 -17.30
CA ARG A 216 23.04 26.82 -18.19
C ARG A 216 22.45 26.24 -19.48
N GLN A 217 21.20 25.78 -19.44
CA GLN A 217 20.45 25.30 -20.61
C GLN A 217 19.73 26.43 -21.37
N GLY A 218 20.06 27.69 -21.09
CA GLY A 218 19.57 28.88 -21.80
C GLY A 218 18.17 29.34 -21.39
N LEU A 219 17.69 28.90 -20.21
CA LEU A 219 16.42 29.35 -19.64
C LEU A 219 16.65 30.54 -18.70
N GLU A 220 15.71 31.48 -18.59
CA GLU A 220 15.70 32.52 -17.55
C GLU A 220 14.76 32.11 -16.40
N PRO A 221 15.20 31.28 -15.44
CA PRO A 221 14.33 30.69 -14.43
C PRO A 221 13.70 31.76 -13.53
N ARG A 222 12.36 31.72 -13.39
CA ARG A 222 11.61 32.56 -12.45
C ARG A 222 10.98 31.77 -11.32
N LEU A 223 10.59 30.53 -11.58
CA LEU A 223 9.97 29.66 -10.59
C LEU A 223 10.13 28.19 -10.93
N ALA A 224 10.00 27.33 -9.92
CA ALA A 224 9.80 25.90 -10.10
C ALA A 224 8.46 25.50 -9.48
N VAL A 225 7.72 24.67 -10.19
CA VAL A 225 6.51 24.01 -9.68
C VAL A 225 6.70 22.51 -9.68
N GLY A 226 6.22 21.80 -8.68
CA GLY A 226 6.35 20.36 -8.61
C GLY A 226 5.21 19.66 -7.90
N THR A 227 5.02 18.38 -8.23
CA THR A 227 4.07 17.47 -7.56
C THR A 227 4.81 16.34 -6.91
N TYR A 228 4.36 15.96 -5.72
CA TYR A 228 4.96 14.93 -4.91
C TYR A 228 4.92 13.56 -5.62
N LEU A 229 6.02 12.82 -5.52
CA LEU A 229 6.15 11.46 -6.02
C LEU A 229 6.22 10.45 -4.87
N LEU A 230 7.19 10.65 -3.97
CA LEU A 230 7.42 9.82 -2.79
C LEU A 230 8.39 10.48 -1.83
N THR A 231 8.49 9.95 -0.62
CA THR A 231 9.61 10.19 0.30
C THR A 231 10.48 8.95 0.35
N ALA A 232 11.80 9.11 0.19
CA ALA A 232 12.76 8.02 0.32
C ALA A 232 14.02 8.45 1.05
N VAL A 233 14.76 7.46 1.55
CA VAL A 233 16.05 7.62 2.20
C VAL A 233 17.11 7.17 1.20
N GLU A 234 18.12 8.00 0.95
CA GLU A 234 19.24 7.64 0.07
C GLU A 234 20.01 6.42 0.61
N GLU A 235 20.69 5.65 -0.23
CA GLU A 235 21.53 4.56 0.25
C GLU A 235 22.88 5.06 0.78
N GLY A 236 23.18 4.85 2.07
CA GLY A 236 24.53 5.10 2.61
C GLY A 236 24.59 5.35 4.13
N PRO A 237 25.81 5.39 4.72
CA PRO A 237 26.01 5.58 6.16
C PRO A 237 25.60 6.98 6.69
N HIS A 238 25.26 7.93 5.80
CA HIS A 238 24.72 9.26 6.11
C HIS A 238 23.45 9.57 5.31
N ALA A 239 22.65 8.53 5.07
CA ALA A 239 21.43 8.61 4.29
C ALA A 239 20.49 9.72 4.76
N SER A 240 20.29 10.72 3.91
CA SER A 240 19.29 11.76 4.14
C SER A 240 17.93 11.30 3.60
N ARG A 241 16.87 11.67 4.32
CA ARG A 241 15.49 11.48 3.87
C ARG A 241 15.10 12.67 3.00
N TRP A 242 14.50 12.40 1.85
CA TRP A 242 14.08 13.43 0.89
C TRP A 242 12.66 13.17 0.41
N ASP A 243 11.90 14.24 0.25
CA ASP A 243 10.69 14.27 -0.55
C ASP A 243 11.06 14.53 -2.02
N TYR A 244 10.61 13.63 -2.88
CA TYR A 244 10.88 13.62 -4.31
C TYR A 244 9.69 14.26 -5.01
N TYR A 245 9.96 15.31 -5.79
CA TYR A 245 8.97 16.00 -6.59
C TYR A 245 9.31 15.89 -8.07
N ARG A 246 8.30 15.56 -8.88
CA ARG A 246 8.37 15.82 -10.32
C ARG A 246 8.15 17.32 -10.49
N ALA A 247 9.21 18.02 -10.89
CA ALA A 247 9.19 19.47 -10.97
C ALA A 247 9.50 19.98 -12.38
N TRP A 248 9.13 21.23 -12.61
CA TRP A 248 9.41 21.99 -13.81
C TRP A 248 9.92 23.37 -13.43
N VAL A 249 11.12 23.71 -13.92
CA VAL A 249 11.63 25.08 -13.87
C VAL A 249 11.10 25.86 -15.07
N LEU A 250 10.61 27.07 -14.83
CA LEU A 250 9.85 27.87 -15.79
C LEU A 250 10.33 29.33 -15.83
N GLU A 251 10.21 29.95 -17.01
CA GLU A 251 10.47 31.38 -17.25
C GLU A 251 9.27 32.28 -16.90
N GLY A 252 8.10 31.69 -16.65
CA GLY A 252 6.88 32.43 -16.36
C GLY A 252 5.68 31.53 -16.06
N GLY A 253 4.62 32.16 -15.56
CA GLY A 253 3.29 31.59 -15.34
C GLY A 253 2.32 32.76 -15.14
N GLN A 254 1.05 32.58 -15.49
CA GLN A 254 0.07 33.64 -15.27
C GLN A 254 -0.22 33.70 -13.76
N ARG A 255 0.34 34.72 -13.10
CA ARG A 255 0.01 35.08 -11.71
C ARG A 255 -1.22 35.99 -11.79
N ASP A 256 -2.33 35.63 -11.17
CA ASP A 256 -3.47 36.52 -11.14
C ASP A 256 -3.16 37.69 -10.18
N GLY A 257 -2.94 38.88 -10.75
CA GLY A 257 -2.57 40.10 -10.06
C GLY A 257 -1.06 40.31 -9.87
N ASP A 258 -0.53 41.40 -10.44
CA ASP A 258 0.83 41.96 -10.22
C ASP A 258 1.13 42.33 -8.75
N ASN A 259 0.29 41.92 -7.80
CA ASN A 259 0.37 42.29 -6.39
C ASN A 259 0.05 41.13 -5.42
N VAL A 260 0.18 39.87 -5.86
CA VAL A 260 0.35 38.77 -4.89
C VAL A 260 1.80 38.86 -4.40
N THR A 261 2.02 39.76 -3.44
CA THR A 261 3.02 39.52 -2.40
C THR A 261 2.77 38.09 -1.95
N PHE A 262 3.78 37.21 -1.94
CA PHE A 262 3.71 35.94 -1.20
C PHE A 262 2.97 36.27 0.08
N PRO A 263 1.73 35.79 0.27
CA PRO A 263 0.83 36.48 1.16
C PRO A 263 1.54 36.52 2.51
N GLU A 264 1.59 37.68 3.17
CA GLU A 264 2.06 37.78 4.56
C GLU A 264 1.30 36.80 5.48
N VAL A 265 0.23 36.17 4.97
CA VAL A 265 -0.49 34.99 5.47
C VAL A 265 0.41 33.73 5.62
N LEU A 266 1.53 33.61 4.90
CA LEU A 266 2.59 32.62 5.12
C LEU A 266 3.57 33.04 6.25
N GLY A 267 3.38 34.23 6.82
CA GLY A 267 4.18 34.84 7.88
C GLY A 267 4.07 34.20 9.27
N SER A 268 3.36 33.07 9.40
CA SER A 268 3.54 32.18 10.52
C SER A 268 4.12 30.88 9.99
N ARG A 269 5.45 30.74 10.09
CA ARG A 269 6.11 29.43 10.12
C ARG A 269 5.38 28.57 11.15
N ARG A 270 4.41 27.78 10.70
CA ARG A 270 4.17 26.49 11.31
C ARG A 270 4.93 25.52 10.44
N SER A 271 6.18 25.28 10.83
CA SER A 271 6.74 23.95 10.66
C SER A 271 5.62 23.00 11.06
N LEU A 272 5.13 22.20 10.11
CA LEU A 272 4.44 20.99 10.47
C LEU A 272 5.45 20.19 11.27
N GLY A 273 5.42 20.36 12.60
CA GLY A 273 5.95 19.35 13.49
C GLY A 273 5.24 18.07 13.12
N ASN A 274 5.94 17.19 12.40
CA ASN A 274 5.54 15.82 12.11
C ASN A 274 4.12 15.61 11.56
N VAL A 275 3.72 16.31 10.49
CA VAL A 275 2.80 15.67 9.54
C VAL A 275 3.65 14.99 8.48
N THR A 276 4.37 13.96 8.93
CA THR A 276 4.91 12.98 8.01
C THR A 276 3.71 12.33 7.33
N LEU A 277 3.41 12.68 6.08
CA LEU A 277 2.59 11.86 5.19
C LEU A 277 3.37 10.59 4.84
N SER A 278 3.78 9.84 5.87
CA SER A 278 4.39 8.54 5.71
C SER A 278 3.28 7.60 5.24
N PRO A 279 3.39 6.93 4.09
CA PRO A 279 2.43 5.91 3.66
C PRO A 279 2.43 4.66 4.56
N SER A 280 3.14 4.71 5.69
CA SER A 280 3.40 3.59 6.60
C SER A 280 2.20 3.13 7.42
N LEU A 281 1.02 3.77 7.31
CA LEU A 281 -0.20 3.29 7.96
C LEU A 281 -0.87 2.17 7.14
N CYS A 282 -0.12 1.08 6.95
CA CYS A 282 -0.65 -0.23 6.56
C CYS A 282 -0.31 -1.24 7.67
N HIS A 283 -0.67 -0.92 8.91
CA HIS A 283 -0.83 -1.89 9.99
C HIS A 283 -2.01 -1.46 10.85
N PRO A 284 -3.06 -2.28 11.02
CA PRO A 284 -4.00 -2.06 12.09
C PRO A 284 -3.26 -2.32 13.40
N GLU A 285 -2.98 -1.26 14.16
CA GLU A 285 -2.51 -1.39 15.53
C GLU A 285 -3.51 -2.27 16.31
N ARG A 286 -3.06 -3.46 16.70
CA ARG A 286 -3.71 -4.20 17.79
C ARG A 286 -3.59 -3.31 19.02
N LYS A 287 -4.71 -2.78 19.50
CA LYS A 287 -4.80 -2.18 20.84
C LYS A 287 -4.35 -3.21 21.86
N GLU A 288 -3.12 -3.10 22.35
CA GLU A 288 -2.70 -3.76 23.58
C GLU A 288 -3.39 -3.05 24.75
N ALA A 289 -4.24 -3.78 25.46
CA ALA A 289 -4.86 -3.32 26.69
C ALA A 289 -3.82 -3.27 27.83
N PRO A 290 -3.93 -2.33 28.79
CA PRO A 290 -2.93 -2.17 29.83
C PRO A 290 -2.98 -3.33 30.83
N ALA A 291 -1.79 -3.79 31.23
CA ALA A 291 -1.58 -4.86 32.19
C ALA A 291 -2.11 -4.48 33.59
N ALA A 292 -3.09 -5.24 34.09
CA ALA A 292 -3.48 -5.21 35.50
C ALA A 292 -2.77 -6.35 36.27
N GLN A 293 -1.95 -5.95 37.23
CA GLN A 293 -1.41 -6.83 38.28
C GLN A 293 -2.54 -7.29 39.21
N GLY A 294 -2.58 -8.58 39.55
CA GLY A 294 -3.47 -9.09 40.61
C GLY A 294 -3.74 -10.58 40.49
N GLY A 295 -2.90 -11.39 41.11
CA GLY A 295 -3.00 -12.85 41.06
C GLY A 295 -4.27 -13.42 41.68
N ARG A 296 -4.81 -14.47 41.06
CA ARG A 296 -5.46 -15.60 41.73
C ARG A 296 -5.46 -16.81 40.81
N ARG A 297 -4.90 -17.91 41.29
CA ARG A 297 -4.80 -19.22 40.62
C ARG A 297 -6.20 -19.76 40.30
N PHE A 298 -6.43 -20.14 39.04
CA PHE A 298 -7.34 -21.24 38.70
C PHE A 298 -6.72 -22.09 37.58
N ARG A 299 -6.86 -23.41 37.71
CA ARG A 299 -6.21 -24.45 36.92
C ARG A 299 -7.25 -25.08 35.97
N LYS A 300 -6.79 -25.45 34.77
CA LYS A 300 -7.40 -26.35 33.74
C LYS A 300 -8.53 -25.71 32.89
N THR A 301 -8.63 -25.89 31.57
CA THR A 301 -8.23 -26.98 30.65
C THR A 301 -7.88 -26.46 29.24
N CYS A 302 -6.94 -27.15 28.58
CA CYS A 302 -6.52 -26.96 27.19
C CYS A 302 -7.64 -27.21 26.16
N GLY A 303 -7.52 -26.53 25.03
CA GLY A 303 -8.24 -26.79 23.78
C GLY A 303 -7.56 -26.06 22.61
N GLU A 304 -6.39 -26.56 22.20
CA GLU A 304 -5.73 -26.20 20.93
C GLU A 304 -6.47 -26.84 19.76
N ALA A 305 -6.67 -26.07 18.68
CA ALA A 305 -6.58 -26.57 17.32
C ALA A 305 -6.21 -25.42 16.38
N ALA A 306 -4.97 -25.51 15.90
CA ALA A 306 -4.32 -24.61 14.97
C ALA A 306 -4.94 -24.67 13.57
N PHE A 307 -4.81 -23.57 12.83
CA PHE A 307 -4.92 -23.56 11.37
C PHE A 307 -3.57 -23.14 10.80
N THR A 308 -2.85 -24.11 10.25
CA THR A 308 -1.73 -23.95 9.32
C THR A 308 -2.23 -24.19 7.91
N PRO A 309 -1.73 -23.42 6.93
CA PRO A 309 -1.45 -23.94 5.60
C PRO A 309 0.07 -23.92 5.36
N ALA A 310 0.64 -25.11 5.17
CA ALA A 310 1.97 -25.31 4.58
C ALA A 310 1.82 -25.12 3.05
N SER A 311 2.46 -24.12 2.45
CA SER A 311 3.84 -24.08 1.93
C SER A 311 4.03 -24.72 0.54
N THR A 312 4.12 -23.86 -0.46
CA THR A 312 4.97 -23.94 -1.65
C THR A 312 5.20 -22.48 -2.06
N GLY A 313 6.38 -21.89 -2.16
CA GLY A 313 7.76 -22.28 -1.95
C GLY A 313 8.54 -21.07 -2.46
N CYS A 314 8.94 -20.17 -1.56
CA CYS A 314 9.70 -18.97 -1.92
C CYS A 314 11.18 -19.29 -1.77
N SER A 315 11.88 -19.50 -2.89
CA SER A 315 13.33 -19.66 -2.94
C SER A 315 14.00 -18.32 -2.67
N ALA A 316 15.05 -18.39 -1.85
CA ALA A 316 15.84 -17.29 -1.36
C ALA A 316 16.66 -16.57 -2.43
N TRP A 317 16.80 -15.26 -2.21
CA TRP A 317 17.98 -14.41 -2.40
C TRP A 317 19.12 -14.99 -3.27
N ALA A 318 19.23 -14.47 -4.49
CA ALA A 318 20.45 -14.56 -5.29
C ALA A 318 21.36 -13.36 -4.97
N ALA A 319 22.30 -13.55 -4.05
CA ALA A 319 23.46 -12.69 -3.89
C ALA A 319 24.38 -12.84 -5.12
N ARG A 320 24.72 -11.73 -5.78
CA ARG A 320 25.71 -11.69 -6.88
C ARG A 320 27.11 -11.99 -6.33
N PRO A 321 27.95 -12.75 -7.07
CA PRO A 321 29.31 -13.07 -6.63
C PRO A 321 30.26 -11.88 -6.84
N ARG A 322 31.06 -11.55 -5.82
CA ARG A 322 32.30 -10.77 -5.97
C ARG A 322 33.42 -11.66 -6.55
N PRO A 323 34.38 -11.09 -7.30
CA PRO A 323 35.33 -11.85 -8.11
C PRO A 323 36.36 -12.61 -7.26
N ALA A 324 36.70 -13.82 -7.71
CA ALA A 324 37.73 -14.66 -7.14
C ALA A 324 39.13 -14.08 -7.41
N SER A 325 39.85 -13.79 -6.33
CA SER A 325 41.30 -13.68 -6.30
C SER A 325 41.96 -15.00 -6.71
N SER A 326 42.84 -14.97 -7.72
CA SER A 326 43.69 -16.10 -8.10
C SER A 326 44.89 -16.25 -7.15
N PRO A 327 45.17 -17.45 -6.62
CA PRO A 327 46.49 -17.80 -6.12
C PRO A 327 47.18 -18.79 -7.08
N GLY A 328 48.41 -18.50 -7.46
CA GLY A 328 49.18 -19.40 -8.33
C GLY A 328 50.56 -18.88 -8.71
N ARG A 329 51.43 -18.65 -7.71
CA ARG A 329 52.89 -18.60 -7.92
C ARG A 329 53.49 -19.98 -7.65
N SER A 330 54.20 -20.54 -8.62
CA SER A 330 55.43 -21.32 -8.38
C SER A 330 56.26 -21.37 -9.67
N ARG A 331 57.40 -20.65 -9.68
CA ARG A 331 58.80 -21.15 -9.67
C ARG A 331 59.29 -21.52 -11.09
N THR A 332 60.34 -20.91 -11.64
CA THR A 332 61.77 -21.12 -11.30
C THR A 332 62.66 -20.00 -11.91
N ARG A 333 63.51 -19.33 -11.11
CA ARG A 333 65.00 -19.41 -11.03
C ARG A 333 65.84 -19.08 -12.31
N SER A 334 66.56 -17.95 -12.26
CA SER A 334 68.02 -17.77 -12.56
C SER A 334 68.38 -16.27 -12.48
N ARG A 335 69.10 -15.79 -11.46
CA ARG A 335 70.56 -15.51 -11.43
C ARG A 335 71.08 -14.79 -12.69
N TRP A 336 71.56 -13.55 -12.56
CA TRP A 336 72.94 -13.13 -12.91
C TRP A 336 73.19 -11.68 -12.44
N ALA A 337 74.35 -11.50 -11.82
CA ALA A 337 74.92 -10.23 -11.39
C ALA A 337 75.78 -9.60 -12.50
N ARG A 338 75.95 -8.28 -12.44
CA ARG A 338 76.96 -7.36 -13.02
C ARG A 338 76.42 -5.96 -12.70
N SER A 339 77.15 -4.96 -12.22
CA SER A 339 78.54 -4.79 -11.79
C SER A 339 78.53 -3.65 -10.77
#